data_AF-A0A1I7VVQ5-F1
#
_entry.id   AF-A0A1I7VVQ5-F1
#
_cell.length_a   1.000
_cell.length_b   1.000
_cell.length_c   1.000
_cell.angle_alpha   90.00
_cell.angle_beta   90.00
_cell.angle_gamma   90.00
#
_symmetry.space_group_name_H-M   'P 1'
#
loop_
_entity.id
_entity.type
_entity.pdbx_description
1 polymer ?
#
loop_
_entity_poly.entity_id
_entity_poly.type
_entity_poly.pdbx_seq_one_letter_code
_entity_poly.pdbx_strand_id
1 'polypeptide(L)'
;MFNNQHKPDWRLIDEISLNFLEEGIGSYDVLQRALPSIVLSKIDQTDDDCTIERLLKMFRIAQFQIEYILKTQAELVKEVEQLQKRLKFSSIENSKLRKELVSGPETINSLFKCDRCDKLFLHSTFLYDHMKRKHKNEEQDDNKR
;
A
#
# COMPACT_ATOMS: atom_id res chain seq x y z
N MET A 1 20.37 -3.78 24.97
CA MET A 1 20.20 -3.45 26.39
C MET A 1 18.95 -2.59 26.53
N PHE A 2 17.77 -3.18 26.77
CA PHE A 2 16.55 -2.43 27.09
C PHE A 2 16.29 -2.61 28.58
N ASN A 3 17.07 -1.92 29.39
CA ASN A 3 16.92 -1.92 30.84
C ASN A 3 16.39 -0.55 31.26
N ASN A 4 15.10 -0.30 31.02
CA ASN A 4 14.36 0.73 31.72
C ASN A 4 13.18 0.05 32.38
N GLN A 5 13.29 -0.20 33.69
CA GLN A 5 12.14 -0.46 34.54
C GLN A 5 11.30 0.83 34.54
N HIS A 6 10.45 0.99 33.52
CA HIS A 6 9.54 2.12 33.46
C HIS A 6 8.37 1.80 34.38
N LYS A 7 8.24 2.57 35.45
CA LYS A 7 7.01 2.59 36.23
C LYS A 7 5.89 3.22 35.40
N PRO A 8 4.62 2.83 35.65
CA PRO A 8 3.50 3.50 35.01
C PRO A 8 3.47 5.00 35.39
N ASP A 9 3.27 5.86 34.41
CA ASP A 9 2.92 7.27 34.59
C ASP A 9 1.46 7.36 35.02
N TRP A 10 1.26 7.23 36.33
CA TRP A 10 -0.06 7.26 36.93
C TRP A 10 -0.80 8.57 36.66
N ARG A 11 -0.10 9.71 36.53
CA ARG A 11 -0.75 11.00 36.24
C ARG A 11 -1.40 10.98 34.87
N LEU A 12 -0.67 10.50 33.88
CA LEU A 12 -1.16 10.42 32.52
C LEU A 12 -2.26 9.36 32.36
N ILE A 13 -2.17 8.25 33.09
CA ILE A 13 -3.23 7.24 33.15
C ILE A 13 -4.48 7.81 33.81
N ASP A 14 -4.36 8.61 34.87
CA ASP A 14 -5.47 9.23 35.58
C ASP A 14 -6.27 10.22 34.70
N GLU A 15 -5.60 10.93 33.78
CA GLU A 15 -6.26 11.83 32.81
C GLU A 15 -7.22 11.12 31.83
N ILE A 16 -7.05 9.81 31.63
CA ILE A 16 -7.89 9.04 30.70
C ILE A 16 -9.29 8.82 31.29
N SER A 17 -10.34 9.24 30.60
CA SER A 17 -11.71 8.84 30.96
C SER A 17 -12.09 7.54 30.27
N LEU A 18 -12.36 6.48 31.04
CA LEU A 18 -12.81 5.20 30.48
C LEU A 18 -14.18 5.32 29.79
N ASN A 19 -15.10 6.11 30.36
CA ASN A 19 -16.43 6.32 29.78
C ASN A 19 -16.33 6.97 28.40
N PHE A 20 -15.46 7.97 28.25
CA PHE A 20 -15.26 8.62 26.94
C PHE A 20 -14.53 7.71 25.96
N LEU A 21 -13.62 6.84 26.42
CA LEU A 21 -13.03 5.83 25.55
C LEU A 21 -14.07 4.82 25.05
N GLU A 22 -14.97 4.39 25.92
CA GLU A 22 -16.08 3.48 25.60
C GLU A 22 -17.05 4.07 24.58
N GLU A 23 -17.33 5.37 24.69
CA GLU A 23 -18.18 6.10 23.75
C GLU A 23 -17.44 6.53 22.47
N GLY A 24 -16.12 6.34 22.38
CA GLY A 24 -15.30 6.76 21.25
C GLY A 24 -15.02 8.27 21.18
N ILE A 25 -15.19 8.99 22.29
CA ILE A 25 -15.06 10.45 22.44
C ILE A 25 -13.75 10.84 23.18
N GLY A 26 -12.95 9.86 23.60
CA GLY A 26 -11.71 10.09 24.35
C GLY A 26 -10.65 10.89 23.58
N SER A 27 -9.85 11.69 24.32
CA SER A 27 -8.71 12.42 23.74
C SER A 27 -7.64 11.44 23.25
N TYR A 28 -7.52 11.34 21.92
CA TYR A 28 -6.53 10.49 21.27
C TYR A 28 -5.10 10.82 21.71
N ASP A 29 -4.78 12.10 21.88
CA ASP A 29 -3.43 12.55 22.25
C ASP A 29 -3.02 12.11 23.66
N VAL A 30 -3.94 12.13 24.62
CA VAL A 30 -3.68 11.66 26.00
C VAL A 30 -3.49 10.15 25.99
N LEU A 31 -4.40 9.43 25.33
CA LEU A 31 -4.32 7.98 25.20
C LEU A 31 -3.00 7.56 24.57
N GLN A 32 -2.65 8.10 23.40
CA GLN A 32 -1.43 7.75 22.64
C GLN A 32 -0.16 7.97 23.47
N ARG A 33 -0.09 9.04 24.26
CA ARG A 33 1.04 9.27 25.18
C ARG A 33 1.07 8.29 26.34
N ALA A 34 -0.09 7.87 26.84
CA ALA A 34 -0.19 6.90 27.95
C ALA A 34 0.12 5.46 27.53
N LEU A 35 -0.16 5.08 26.28
CA LEU A 35 -0.06 3.67 25.84
C LEU A 35 1.32 3.04 26.08
N PRO A 36 2.47 3.68 25.76
CA PRO A 36 3.78 3.11 26.08
C PRO A 36 3.94 2.83 27.57
N SER A 37 3.44 3.73 28.41
CA SER A 37 3.43 3.58 29.87
C SER A 37 2.46 2.51 30.36
N ILE A 38 1.47 2.08 29.59
CA ILE A 38 0.56 1.01 29.97
C ILE A 38 1.12 -0.34 29.53
N VAL A 39 1.68 -0.40 28.31
CA VAL A 39 2.12 -1.64 27.66
C VAL A 39 3.51 -2.09 28.10
N LEU A 40 4.43 -1.15 28.33
CA LEU A 40 5.84 -1.47 28.59
C LEU A 40 6.20 -1.48 30.08
N SER A 41 5.31 -1.00 30.93
CA SER A 41 5.56 -0.89 32.35
C SER A 41 5.49 -2.23 33.06
N LYS A 42 6.31 -2.38 34.11
CA LYS A 42 6.25 -3.52 35.02
C LYS A 42 5.81 -3.03 36.39
N ILE A 43 4.63 -3.47 36.81
CA ILE A 43 4.13 -3.22 38.16
C ILE A 43 4.76 -4.27 39.08
N ASP A 44 5.42 -3.83 40.14
CA ASP A 44 5.92 -4.69 41.20
C ASP A 44 5.16 -4.43 42.51
N GLN A 45 5.33 -5.32 43.49
CA GLN A 45 4.65 -5.23 44.79
C GLN A 45 5.14 -4.06 45.65
N THR A 46 6.12 -3.28 45.18
CA THR A 46 6.71 -2.14 45.88
C THR A 46 6.25 -0.79 45.32
N ASP A 47 5.28 -0.78 44.41
CA ASP A 47 4.76 0.46 43.84
C ASP A 47 3.64 1.05 44.70
N ASP A 48 4.02 1.95 45.62
CA ASP A 48 3.10 2.59 46.57
C ASP A 48 1.95 3.37 45.89
N ASP A 49 2.15 3.82 44.65
CA ASP A 49 1.15 4.54 43.85
C ASP A 49 0.19 3.60 43.09
N CYS A 50 0.44 2.30 43.07
CA CYS A 50 -0.38 1.32 42.36
C CYS A 50 -1.63 0.96 43.16
N THR A 51 -2.69 1.75 43.02
CA THR A 51 -4.00 1.45 43.60
C THR A 51 -4.75 0.40 42.77
N ILE A 52 -5.70 -0.30 43.39
CA ILE A 52 -6.57 -1.27 42.70
C ILE A 52 -7.33 -0.60 41.55
N GLU A 53 -7.82 0.63 41.75
CA GLU A 53 -8.54 1.40 40.73
C GLU A 53 -7.67 1.68 39.50
N ARG A 54 -6.42 2.13 39.71
CA ARG A 54 -5.46 2.39 38.64
C ARG A 54 -5.10 1.11 37.89
N LEU A 55 -4.95 0.00 38.61
CA LEU A 55 -4.70 -1.31 38.01
C LEU A 55 -5.88 -1.75 37.12
N LEU A 56 -7.11 -1.64 37.61
CA LEU A 56 -8.32 -1.94 36.83
C LEU A 56 -8.43 -1.06 35.59
N LYS A 57 -8.10 0.22 35.71
CA LYS A 57 -8.07 1.17 34.59
C LYS A 57 -7.05 0.77 33.53
N MET A 58 -5.84 0.40 33.93
CA MET A 58 -4.83 -0.13 33.00
C MET A 58 -5.31 -1.41 32.29
N PHE A 59 -5.90 -2.35 33.03
CA PHE A 59 -6.45 -3.57 32.44
C PHE A 59 -7.56 -3.26 31.43
N ARG A 60 -8.45 -2.32 31.75
CA ARG A 60 -9.52 -1.91 30.84
C ARG A 60 -8.97 -1.28 29.56
N ILE A 61 -7.96 -0.43 29.67
CA ILE A 61 -7.28 0.16 28.50
C ILE A 61 -6.59 -0.94 27.67
N ALA A 62 -5.92 -1.90 28.31
CA ALA A 62 -5.28 -3.01 27.60
C ALA A 62 -6.30 -3.89 26.86
N GLN A 63 -7.48 -4.13 27.44
CA GLN A 63 -8.58 -4.84 26.77
C GLN A 63 -9.04 -4.08 25.52
N PHE A 64 -9.23 -2.76 25.61
CA PHE A 64 -9.58 -1.94 24.44
C PHE A 64 -8.50 -1.93 23.37
N GLN A 65 -7.23 -1.89 23.76
CA GLN A 65 -6.12 -1.97 22.80
C GLN A 65 -6.15 -3.30 22.04
N ILE A 66 -6.35 -4.42 22.73
CA ILE A 66 -6.45 -5.74 22.10
C ILE A 66 -7.63 -5.79 21.14
N GLU A 67 -8.82 -5.32 21.57
CA GLU A 67 -10.01 -5.28 20.71
C GLU A 67 -9.80 -4.42 19.47
N TYR A 68 -9.25 -3.21 19.64
CA TYR A 68 -8.94 -2.30 18.56
C TYR A 68 -7.96 -2.92 17.56
N ILE A 69 -6.86 -3.50 18.05
CA ILE A 69 -5.86 -4.17 17.20
C ILE A 69 -6.50 -5.30 16.40
N LEU A 70 -7.31 -6.16 17.04
CA LEU A 70 -7.98 -7.27 16.36
C LEU A 70 -8.94 -6.78 15.28
N LYS A 71 -9.76 -5.77 15.58
CA LYS A 71 -10.70 -5.18 14.62
C LYS A 71 -9.98 -4.56 13.44
N THR A 72 -8.97 -3.72 13.69
CA THR A 72 -8.19 -3.08 12.63
C THR A 72 -7.42 -4.09 11.80
N GLN A 73 -6.85 -5.14 12.42
CA GLN A 73 -6.20 -6.23 11.68
C GLN A 73 -7.17 -6.93 10.74
N ALA A 74 -8.40 -7.24 11.20
CA ALA A 74 -9.42 -7.88 10.36
C ALA A 74 -9.85 -6.99 9.18
N GLU A 75 -10.06 -5.69 9.43
CA GLU A 75 -10.40 -4.71 8.39
C GLU A 75 -9.27 -4.57 7.35
N LEU A 76 -8.02 -4.44 7.80
CA LEU A 76 -6.87 -4.34 6.90
C LEU A 76 -6.65 -5.60 6.07
N VAL A 77 -6.81 -6.79 6.66
CA VAL A 77 -6.71 -8.06 5.93
C VAL A 77 -7.75 -8.11 4.81
N LYS A 78 -8.99 -7.72 5.10
CA LYS A 78 -10.08 -7.67 4.11
C LYS A 78 -9.75 -6.71 2.96
N GLU A 79 -9.22 -5.52 3.25
CA GLU A 79 -8.82 -4.56 2.23
C GLU A 79 -7.67 -5.07 1.35
N VAL A 80 -6.66 -5.70 1.96
CA VAL A 80 -5.54 -6.30 1.21
C VAL A 80 -6.03 -7.40 0.27
N GLU A 81 -6.93 -8.27 0.71
CA GLU A 81 -7.52 -9.30 -0.15
C GLU A 81 -8.30 -8.71 -1.33
N GLN A 82 -9.05 -7.64 -1.11
CA GLN A 82 -9.79 -6.96 -2.18
C GLN A 82 -8.85 -6.31 -3.19
N LEU A 83 -7.81 -5.62 -2.74
CA LEU A 83 -6.80 -5.03 -3.61
C LEU A 83 -6.06 -6.09 -4.44
N GLN A 84 -5.71 -7.23 -3.82
CA GLN A 84 -5.11 -8.36 -4.53
C GLN A 84 -6.04 -8.94 -5.61
N LYS A 85 -7.34 -9.07 -5.32
CA LYS A 85 -8.34 -9.51 -6.31
C LYS A 85 -8.45 -8.53 -7.48
N ARG A 86 -8.53 -7.23 -7.19
CA ARG A 86 -8.59 -6.16 -8.22
C ARG A 86 -7.34 -6.15 -9.09
N LEU A 87 -6.17 -6.30 -8.48
CA LEU A 87 -4.90 -6.36 -9.21
C LEU A 87 -4.84 -7.57 -10.14
N LYS A 88 -5.22 -8.77 -9.66
CA LYS A 88 -5.31 -9.98 -10.48
C LYS A 88 -6.27 -9.81 -11.65
N PHE A 89 -7.45 -9.26 -11.42
CA PHE A 89 -8.44 -9.02 -12.47
C PHE A 89 -7.89 -8.06 -13.54
N SER A 90 -7.38 -6.90 -13.12
CA SER A 90 -6.80 -5.91 -14.02
C SER A 90 -5.58 -6.45 -14.80
N SER A 91 -4.77 -7.31 -14.17
CA SER A 91 -3.64 -7.97 -14.84
C SER A 91 -4.10 -8.95 -15.93
N ILE A 92 -5.17 -9.71 -15.69
CA ILE A 92 -5.74 -10.64 -16.68
C ILE A 92 -6.35 -9.87 -17.84
N GLU A 93 -7.12 -8.82 -17.54
CA GLU A 93 -7.75 -7.95 -18.54
C GLU A 93 -6.69 -7.28 -19.43
N ASN A 94 -5.64 -6.71 -18.84
CA ASN A 94 -4.52 -6.14 -19.59
C ASN A 94 -3.81 -7.19 -20.46
N SER A 95 -3.63 -8.42 -19.97
CA SER A 95 -3.04 -9.50 -20.76
C SER A 95 -3.90 -9.89 -21.96
N LYS A 96 -5.23 -9.92 -21.79
CA LYS A 96 -6.19 -10.18 -22.88
C LYS A 96 -6.17 -9.05 -23.92
N LEU A 97 -6.31 -7.80 -23.48
CA LEU A 97 -6.27 -6.62 -24.36
C LEU A 97 -4.95 -6.56 -25.14
N ARG A 98 -3.81 -6.86 -24.49
CA ARG A 98 -2.50 -6.95 -25.17
C ARG A 98 -2.47 -8.05 -26.24
N LYS A 99 -3.08 -9.20 -25.99
CA LYS A 99 -3.18 -10.27 -27.01
C LYS A 99 -4.06 -9.84 -28.17
N GLU A 100 -5.22 -9.25 -27.90
CA GLU A 100 -6.13 -8.75 -28.93
C GLU A 100 -5.49 -7.68 -29.82
N LEU A 101 -4.71 -6.76 -29.23
CA LEU A 101 -3.94 -5.77 -29.98
C LEU A 101 -2.86 -6.40 -30.89
N VAL A 102 -2.27 -7.52 -30.49
CA VAL A 102 -1.25 -8.24 -31.28
C VAL A 102 -1.90 -9.16 -32.33
N SER A 103 -3.08 -9.72 -32.06
CA SER A 103 -3.79 -10.64 -32.95
C SER A 103 -4.80 -9.98 -33.89
N GLY A 104 -4.89 -8.64 -33.90
CA GLY A 104 -5.70 -7.90 -34.87
C GLY A 104 -5.29 -8.27 -36.31
N PRO A 105 -6.22 -8.25 -37.28
CA PRO A 105 -5.96 -8.79 -38.60
C PRO A 105 -4.85 -7.99 -39.30
N GLU A 106 -3.68 -8.60 -39.42
CA GLU A 106 -2.66 -8.24 -40.40
C GLU A 106 -3.20 -8.60 -41.78
N THR A 107 -4.16 -7.82 -42.27
CA THR A 107 -4.55 -7.93 -43.67
C THR A 107 -3.34 -7.59 -44.52
N ILE A 108 -3.13 -8.30 -45.63
CA ILE A 108 -2.01 -8.05 -46.55
C ILE A 108 -2.00 -6.59 -47.06
N ASN A 109 -3.16 -5.90 -47.00
CA ASN A 109 -3.32 -4.47 -47.29
C ASN A 109 -2.85 -3.52 -46.17
N SER A 110 -2.52 -4.03 -44.99
CA SER A 110 -1.99 -3.28 -43.84
C SER A 110 -0.51 -3.56 -43.55
N LEU A 111 0.17 -4.29 -44.44
CA LEU A 111 1.61 -4.48 -44.35
C LEU A 111 2.33 -3.14 -44.58
N PHE A 112 3.35 -2.88 -43.76
CA PHE A 112 4.16 -1.68 -43.84
C PHE A 112 5.21 -1.87 -44.96
N LYS A 113 5.06 -1.15 -46.08
CA LYS A 113 6.02 -1.17 -47.19
C LYS A 113 7.17 -0.20 -46.91
N CYS A 114 8.39 -0.58 -47.28
CA CYS A 114 9.51 0.36 -47.31
C CYS A 114 9.47 1.21 -48.59
N ASP A 115 9.64 2.52 -48.47
CA ASP A 115 9.62 3.42 -49.63
C ASP A 115 10.91 3.37 -50.46
N ARG A 116 11.97 2.78 -49.91
CA ARG A 116 13.30 2.70 -50.53
C ARG A 116 13.61 1.30 -51.10
N CYS A 117 12.79 0.29 -50.79
CA CYS A 117 12.92 -1.06 -51.35
C CYS A 117 11.59 -1.83 -51.29
N ASP A 118 11.39 -2.87 -52.11
CA ASP A 118 10.13 -3.61 -52.17
C ASP A 118 9.91 -4.61 -51.01
N LYS A 119 10.44 -4.33 -49.82
CA LYS A 119 10.21 -5.16 -48.63
C LYS A 119 8.94 -4.74 -47.89
N LEU A 120 8.16 -5.74 -47.50
CA LEU A 120 6.95 -5.59 -46.70
C LEU A 120 7.20 -6.11 -45.27
N PHE A 121 6.63 -5.43 -44.29
CA PHE A 121 6.78 -5.75 -42.87
C PHE A 121 5.41 -5.90 -42.21
N LEU A 122 5.30 -6.89 -41.32
CA LEU A 122 4.08 -7.14 -40.53
C LEU A 122 3.77 -6.02 -39.53
N HIS A 123 4.81 -5.37 -38.99
CA HIS A 123 4.68 -4.33 -37.96
C HIS A 123 5.50 -3.09 -38.31
N SER A 124 5.00 -1.92 -37.89
CA SER A 124 5.67 -0.63 -38.06
C SER A 124 7.03 -0.57 -37.35
N THR A 125 7.17 -1.25 -36.22
CA THR A 125 8.44 -1.36 -35.46
C THR A 125 9.53 -2.05 -36.28
N PHE A 126 9.18 -3.10 -37.04
CA PHE A 126 10.11 -3.79 -37.92
C PHE A 126 10.50 -2.96 -39.14
N LEU A 127 9.56 -2.19 -39.71
CA LEU A 127 9.88 -1.21 -40.76
C LEU A 127 10.84 -0.13 -40.22
N TYR A 128 10.57 0.43 -39.05
CA TYR A 128 11.42 1.46 -38.42
C TYR A 128 12.86 0.95 -38.19
N ASP A 129 13.00 -0.24 -37.62
CA ASP A 129 14.30 -0.89 -37.43
C ASP A 129 15.02 -1.17 -38.76
N HIS A 130 14.27 -1.57 -39.79
CA HIS A 130 14.80 -1.76 -41.13
C HIS A 130 15.32 -0.45 -41.73
N MET A 131 14.52 0.63 -41.71
CA MET A 131 14.92 1.95 -42.20
C MET A 131 16.17 2.45 -41.48
N LYS A 132 16.20 2.33 -40.14
CA LYS A 132 17.34 2.73 -39.31
C LYS A 132 18.61 1.93 -39.57
N ARG A 133 18.53 0.68 -40.02
CA ARG A 133 19.72 -0.18 -40.25
C ARG A 133 20.19 -0.20 -41.70
N LYS A 134 19.27 -0.07 -42.65
CA LYS A 134 19.55 -0.26 -44.09
C LYS A 134 19.46 1.02 -44.90
N HIS A 135 18.77 2.05 -44.39
CA HIS A 135 18.56 3.34 -45.05
C HIS A 135 18.98 4.52 -44.17
N LYS A 136 19.92 4.28 -43.24
CA LYS A 136 20.36 5.20 -42.17
C LYS A 136 20.98 6.52 -42.64
N ASN A 137 21.18 6.72 -43.95
CA ASN A 137 22.17 7.66 -44.46
C ASN A 137 21.66 8.76 -45.39
N GLU A 138 20.35 9.05 -45.49
CA GLU A 138 19.87 10.25 -46.20
C GLU A 138 18.61 10.82 -45.52
N GLU A 139 18.80 11.49 -44.39
CA GLU A 139 17.88 12.51 -43.89
C GLU A 139 18.36 13.87 -44.39
N GLN A 140 18.10 14.20 -45.67
CA GLN A 140 17.93 15.55 -46.19
C GLN A 140 17.59 15.48 -47.69
N ASP A 141 16.66 16.34 -48.12
CA ASP A 141 15.89 16.38 -49.38
C ASP A 141 14.81 15.28 -49.51
N ASP A 142 13.51 15.58 -49.55
CA ASP A 142 12.85 16.74 -50.14
C ASP A 142 11.77 17.37 -49.25
N ASN A 143 12.04 18.61 -48.86
CA ASN A 143 11.01 19.61 -48.72
C ASN A 143 10.84 20.28 -50.09
N LYS A 144 9.99 19.73 -50.96
CA LYS A 144 9.36 20.51 -52.06
C LYS A 144 8.32 19.74 -52.86
N ARG A 145 7.13 20.35 -52.85
CA ARG A 145 6.16 20.52 -53.94
C ARG A 145 4.99 19.55 -54.03
#